data_AF-A0A9W8K8Y4-F1
#
_entry.id   AF-A0A9W8K8Y4-F1
#
_cell.length_a   1.000
_cell.length_b   1.000
_cell.length_c   1.000
_cell.angle_alpha   90.00
_cell.angle_beta   90.00
_cell.angle_gamma   90.00
#
_symmetry.space_group_name_H-M   'P 1'
#
loop_
_entity.id
_entity.type
_entity.pdbx_description
1 polymer ?
#
loop_
_entity_poly.entity_id
_entity_poly.type
_entity_poly.pdbx_seq_one_letter_code
_entity_poly.pdbx_strand_id
1 'polypeptide(L)'
;MNILESPLPDSLLDSITGNVPREIKELPVKWLAVFRNEGTGFAGNISGRVKVTDVSVVPGVDDPLRMEAKVTTEVEVTEDMCDSQGVLHEGCIIYLIDE
;
A
#
# COMPACT_ATOMS: atom_id res chain seq x y z
N MET A 1 17.45 -7.15 -11.37
CA MET A 1 16.72 -8.13 -10.55
C MET A 1 15.25 -7.92 -10.84
N ASN A 2 14.53 -8.92 -11.34
CA ASN A 2 13.10 -8.78 -11.59
C ASN A 2 12.36 -8.93 -10.25
N ILE A 3 11.83 -7.82 -9.72
CA ILE A 3 11.17 -7.79 -8.40
C ILE A 3 9.94 -8.71 -8.34
N LEU A 4 9.36 -9.03 -9.50
CA LEU A 4 8.19 -9.92 -9.60
C LEU A 4 8.54 -11.40 -9.44
N GLU A 5 9.75 -11.80 -9.85
CA GLU A 5 10.16 -13.20 -9.91
C GLU A 5 11.01 -13.64 -8.70
N SER A 6 11.59 -12.69 -7.97
CA SER A 6 12.44 -12.97 -6.81
C SER A 6 11.72 -12.71 -5.49
N PRO A 7 12.00 -13.48 -4.43
CA PRO A 7 11.54 -13.15 -3.07
C PRO A 7 12.04 -11.78 -2.64
N LEU A 8 11.22 -11.05 -1.88
CA LEU A 8 11.64 -9.78 -1.28
C LEU A 8 12.54 -10.04 -0.06
N PRO A 9 13.46 -9.12 0.28
CA PRO A 9 14.16 -9.14 1.57
C PRO A 9 13.19 -9.14 2.75
N ASP A 10 13.49 -9.91 3.80
CA ASP A 10 12.63 -10.00 5.00
C ASP A 10 12.41 -8.64 5.68
N SER A 11 13.42 -7.78 5.65
CA SER A 11 13.34 -6.42 6.19
C SER A 11 12.24 -5.55 5.57
N LEU A 12 11.75 -5.88 4.36
CA LEU A 12 10.61 -5.20 3.72
C LEU A 12 9.25 -5.74 4.18
N LEU A 13 9.23 -6.90 4.84
CA LEU A 13 8.02 -7.61 5.26
C LEU A 13 7.88 -7.67 6.79
N ASP A 14 8.95 -7.46 7.55
CA ASP A 14 9.00 -7.61 9.01
C ASP A 14 7.94 -6.76 9.75
N SER A 15 7.59 -5.60 9.20
CA SER A 15 6.57 -4.70 9.76
C SER A 15 5.15 -4.99 9.24
N ILE A 16 4.99 -5.90 8.26
CA ILE A 16 3.68 -6.22 7.67
C ILE A 16 3.00 -7.27 8.53
N THR A 17 1.92 -6.86 9.18
CA THR A 17 1.10 -7.71 10.05
C THR A 17 0.12 -8.57 9.23
N GLY A 18 -0.93 -9.10 9.87
CA GLY A 18 -1.97 -9.89 9.20
C GLY A 18 -1.74 -11.40 9.18
N ASN A 19 -2.77 -12.11 8.74
CA ASN A 19 -2.95 -13.55 8.97
C ASN A 19 -2.55 -14.45 7.79
N VAL A 20 -1.91 -13.92 6.75
CA VAL A 20 -1.47 -14.69 5.58
C VAL A 20 0.01 -15.09 5.63
N PRO A 21 0.41 -16.16 4.90
CA PRO A 21 1.81 -16.53 4.76
C PRO A 21 2.67 -15.43 4.12
N ARG A 22 3.97 -15.46 4.39
CA ARG A 22 4.97 -14.51 3.90
C ARG A 22 4.90 -14.29 2.39
N GLU A 23 4.82 -15.37 1.60
CA GLU A 23 4.73 -15.30 0.13
C GLU A 23 3.51 -14.51 -0.38
N ILE A 24 2.41 -14.48 0.37
CA ILE A 24 1.22 -13.72 0.02
C ILE A 24 1.39 -12.24 0.40
N LYS A 25 2.08 -11.95 1.50
CA LYS A 25 2.42 -10.57 1.90
C LYS A 25 3.31 -9.87 0.86
N GLU A 26 4.13 -10.62 0.13
CA GLU A 26 4.99 -10.05 -0.92
C GLU A 26 4.18 -9.47 -2.10
N LEU A 27 3.02 -10.04 -2.42
CA LEU A 27 2.29 -9.69 -3.63
C LEU A 27 1.85 -8.21 -3.64
N PRO A 28 1.18 -7.67 -2.60
CA PRO A 28 0.82 -6.25 -2.56
C PRO A 28 2.04 -5.33 -2.55
N VAL A 29 3.14 -5.72 -1.90
CA VAL A 29 4.38 -4.91 -1.86
C VAL A 29 5.01 -4.81 -3.24
N LYS A 30 5.08 -5.93 -3.96
CA LYS A 30 5.55 -5.99 -5.34
C LYS A 30 4.64 -5.20 -6.27
N TRP A 31 3.33 -5.31 -6.08
CA TRP A 31 2.34 -4.59 -6.87
C TRP A 31 2.50 -3.08 -6.70
N LEU A 32 2.54 -2.60 -5.45
CA LEU A 32 2.79 -1.20 -5.15
C LEU A 32 4.11 -0.71 -5.75
N ALA A 33 5.17 -1.52 -5.74
CA ALA A 33 6.44 -1.17 -6.36
C ALA A 33 6.37 -1.02 -7.90
N VAL A 34 5.46 -1.71 -8.59
CA VAL A 34 5.27 -1.59 -10.04
C VAL A 34 4.54 -0.29 -10.41
N PHE A 35 3.53 0.11 -9.63
CA PHE A 35 2.71 1.29 -9.92
C PHE A 35 3.25 2.57 -9.32
N ARG A 36 4.15 2.47 -8.35
CA ARG A 36 4.86 3.63 -7.80
C ARG A 36 5.60 4.39 -8.90
N ASN A 37 5.34 5.69 -8.93
CA ASN A 37 6.07 6.62 -9.77
C ASN A 37 7.24 7.23 -8.99
N GLU A 38 8.47 7.10 -9.47
CA GLU A 38 9.68 7.64 -8.81
C GLU A 38 9.86 9.14 -9.09
N GLY A 39 8.90 9.97 -8.65
CA GLY A 39 8.98 11.43 -8.74
C GLY A 39 8.56 12.06 -10.07
N THR A 40 8.14 11.28 -11.07
CA THR A 40 7.78 11.77 -12.42
C THR A 40 6.33 11.50 -12.80
N GLY A 41 5.37 12.25 -12.25
CA GLY A 41 3.96 12.11 -12.61
C GLY A 41 3.02 12.53 -11.48
N PHE A 42 1.75 12.14 -11.58
CA PHE A 42 0.79 12.37 -10.51
C PHE A 42 1.26 11.75 -9.20
N ALA A 43 1.18 12.51 -8.11
CA ALA A 43 1.60 12.10 -6.77
C ALA A 43 3.03 11.53 -6.68
N GLY A 44 3.95 11.85 -7.61
CA GLY A 44 5.27 11.21 -7.67
C GLY A 44 6.14 11.41 -6.43
N ASN A 45 5.94 12.49 -5.68
CA ASN A 45 6.63 12.71 -4.39
C ASN A 45 6.00 11.97 -3.21
N ILE A 46 4.79 11.44 -3.38
CA ILE A 46 3.94 10.81 -2.35
C ILE A 46 3.88 9.29 -2.52
N SER A 47 3.84 8.81 -3.77
CA SER A 47 3.82 7.39 -4.16
C SER A 47 4.84 6.52 -3.42
N GLY A 48 6.08 7.01 -3.30
CA GLY A 48 7.18 6.32 -2.61
C GLY A 48 7.01 6.23 -1.09
N ARG A 49 6.09 6.99 -0.49
CA ARG A 49 5.86 7.06 0.96
C ARG A 49 4.73 6.14 1.44
N VAL A 50 3.86 5.68 0.54
CA VAL A 50 2.79 4.72 0.86
C VAL A 50 3.41 3.38 1.22
N LYS A 51 3.00 2.72 2.28
CA LYS A 51 3.53 1.41 2.73
C LYS A 51 2.38 0.44 3.00
N VAL A 52 2.58 -0.83 2.65
CA VAL A 52 1.67 -1.91 3.09
C VAL A 52 1.97 -2.21 4.56
N THR A 53 0.95 -2.28 5.42
CA THR A 53 1.12 -2.52 6.87
C THR A 53 0.37 -3.75 7.38
N ASP A 54 -0.65 -4.22 6.67
CA ASP A 54 -1.38 -5.46 6.97
C ASP A 54 -1.81 -6.15 5.67
N VAL A 55 -1.69 -7.47 5.64
CA VAL A 55 -2.30 -8.30 4.60
C VAL A 55 -3.02 -9.46 5.28
N SER A 56 -4.33 -9.49 5.13
CA SER A 56 -5.20 -10.45 5.79
C SER A 56 -6.22 -11.03 4.83
N VAL A 57 -6.70 -12.23 5.13
CA VAL A 57 -7.90 -12.80 4.54
C VAL A 57 -9.00 -12.82 5.61
N VAL A 58 -10.11 -12.17 5.31
CA VAL A 58 -11.23 -11.96 6.24
C VAL A 58 -12.55 -12.42 5.60
N PRO A 59 -13.57 -12.81 6.38
CA PRO A 59 -14.92 -12.99 5.85
C PRO A 59 -15.45 -11.69 5.24
N GLY A 60 -16.15 -11.79 4.12
CA GLY A 60 -16.79 -10.65 3.46
C GLY A 60 -17.87 -10.03 4.34
N VAL A 61 -18.00 -8.70 4.25
CA VAL A 61 -19.00 -7.95 5.05
C VAL A 61 -20.43 -8.29 4.61
N ASP A 62 -20.64 -8.48 3.30
CA ASP A 62 -21.95 -8.79 2.71
C ASP A 62 -22.26 -10.30 2.70
N ASP A 63 -21.23 -11.14 2.59
CA ASP A 63 -21.34 -12.61 2.60
C ASP A 63 -20.22 -13.23 3.44
N PRO A 64 -20.49 -13.64 4.69
CA PRO A 64 -19.48 -14.24 5.57
C PRO A 64 -18.93 -15.61 5.10
N LEU A 65 -19.58 -16.28 4.15
CA LEU A 65 -19.07 -17.53 3.56
C LEU A 65 -18.02 -17.26 2.49
N ARG A 66 -17.97 -16.04 1.96
CA ARG A 66 -16.95 -15.59 1.01
C ARG A 66 -15.77 -15.03 1.79
N MET A 67 -14.57 -15.53 1.49
CA MET A 67 -13.33 -14.96 1.99
C MET A 67 -12.86 -13.84 1.06
N GLU A 68 -12.38 -12.74 1.62
CA GLU A 68 -11.89 -11.57 0.91
C GLU A 68 -10.46 -11.24 1.34
N ALA A 69 -9.64 -10.83 0.38
CA ALA A 69 -8.34 -10.26 0.66
C ALA A 69 -8.52 -8.82 1.15
N LYS A 70 -7.91 -8.50 2.29
CA LYS A 70 -7.82 -7.16 2.84
C LYS A 70 -6.36 -6.76 2.89
N VAL A 71 -6.01 -5.71 2.17
CA VAL A 71 -4.69 -5.06 2.21
C VAL A 71 -4.87 -3.71 2.87
N THR A 72 -4.06 -3.40 3.86
CA THR A 72 -4.03 -2.07 4.49
C THR A 72 -2.75 -1.36 4.07
N THR A 73 -2.89 -0.17 3.51
CA THR A 73 -1.80 0.74 3.17
C THR A 73 -1.87 1.99 4.05
N GLU A 74 -0.72 2.56 4.35
CA GLU A 74 -0.58 3.76 5.17
C GLU A 74 0.42 4.72 4.53
N VAL A 75 0.24 6.01 4.79
CA VAL A 75 1.21 7.05 4.45
C VAL A 75 1.27 8.05 5.60
N GLU A 76 2.48 8.48 5.96
CA GLU A 76 2.67 9.56 6.91
C GLU A 76 2.32 10.89 6.23
N VAL A 77 1.39 11.64 6.80
CA VAL A 77 0.99 12.95 6.27
C VAL A 77 2.00 14.00 6.72
N THR A 78 2.60 14.66 5.75
CA THR A 78 3.55 15.76 5.93
C THR A 78 3.01 17.06 5.31
N GLU A 79 3.60 18.20 5.67
CA GLU A 79 3.11 19.54 5.28
C GLU A 79 2.96 19.73 3.76
N ASP A 80 3.82 19.10 2.94
CA ASP A 80 3.75 19.14 1.47
C ASP A 80 2.55 18.39 0.87
N MET A 81 1.83 17.63 1.69
CA MET A 81 0.60 16.94 1.32
C MET A 81 -0.66 17.73 1.71
N CYS A 82 -0.50 18.83 2.43
CA CYS A 82 -1.61 19.64 2.91
C CYS A 82 -1.99 20.75 1.94
N ASP A 83 -3.26 21.14 1.96
CA ASP A 83 -3.77 22.28 1.21
C ASP A 83 -3.55 23.60 1.98
N SER A 84 -4.10 24.70 1.44
CA SER A 84 -4.02 26.03 2.08
C SER A 84 -4.72 26.15 3.45
N GLN A 85 -5.56 25.18 3.83
CA GLN A 85 -6.21 25.11 5.13
C GLN A 85 -5.42 24.26 6.14
N GLY A 86 -4.33 23.63 5.70
CA GLY A 86 -3.50 22.76 6.53
C GLY A 86 -4.08 21.36 6.72
N VAL A 87 -5.02 20.94 5.87
CA VAL A 87 -5.58 19.58 5.87
C VAL A 87 -5.07 18.78 4.68
N LEU A 88 -5.14 17.45 4.75
CA LEU A 88 -4.67 16.58 3.67
C LEU A 88 -5.38 16.92 2.34
N HIS A 89 -4.59 17.31 1.34
CA HIS A 89 -5.08 17.67 0.01
C HIS A 89 -5.79 16.49 -0.65
N GLU A 90 -6.93 16.74 -1.30
CA GLU A 90 -7.82 15.70 -1.84
C GLU A 90 -7.14 14.86 -2.92
N GLY A 91 -6.20 15.45 -3.67
CA GLY A 91 -5.37 14.71 -4.62
C GLY A 91 -4.55 13.59 -3.97
N CYS A 92 -4.07 13.78 -2.73
CA CYS A 92 -3.37 12.74 -1.98
C CYS A 92 -4.33 11.67 -1.44
N ILE A 93 -5.55 12.07 -1.06
CA ILE A 93 -6.61 11.15 -0.63
C ILE A 93 -7.02 10.24 -1.78
N ILE A 94 -7.29 10.83 -2.95
CA ILE A 94 -7.66 10.09 -4.16
C ILE A 94 -6.55 9.12 -4.56
N TYR A 95 -5.29 9.57 -4.49
CA TYR A 95 -4.15 8.70 -4.74
C TYR A 95 -4.13 7.47 -3.81
N LEU A 96 -4.35 7.66 -2.50
CA LEU A 96 -4.35 6.56 -1.53
C LEU A 96 -5.55 5.59 -1.70
N ILE A 97 -6.66 6.05 -2.25
CA ILE A 97 -7.84 5.20 -2.51
C ILE A 97 -7.66 4.37 -3.78
N ASP A 98 -7.00 4.92 -4.80
CA ASP A 98 -6.78 4.27 -6.09
C ASP A 98 -5.71 3.17 -6.02
N GLU A 99 -4.68 3.37 -5.20
CA GLU A 99 -3.48 2.51 -5.06
C GLU A 99 -3.58 1.48 -3.92
#